data_AF-A0A7C8HGZ6-F1
#
_entry.id   AF-A0A7C8HGZ6-F1
#
_cell.length_a   1.000
_cell.length_b   1.000
_cell.length_c   1.000
_cell.angle_alpha   90.00
_cell.angle_beta   90.00
_cell.angle_gamma   90.00
#
_symmetry.space_group_name_H-M   'P 1'
#
loop_
_entity.id
_entity.type
_entity.pdbx_description
1 polymer ?
#
loop_
_entity_poly.entity_id
_entity_poly.type
_entity_poly.pdbx_seq_one_letter_code
_entity_poly.pdbx_strand_id
1 'polypeptide(L)' 'MGDSRSYEEIKEDAIDKQKHAIQELFKNHSPELKEKIIESITDRQEMIDYIDTHME' A
#
# COMPACT_ATOMS: atom_id res chain seq x y z
N MET A 1 14.75 3.08 21.34
CA MET A 1 14.92 4.00 20.20
C MET A 1 13.70 3.79 19.32
N GLY A 2 12.72 4.70 19.42
CA GLY A 2 11.49 4.63 18.64
C GLY A 2 11.78 5.01 17.20
N ASP A 3 11.41 4.13 16.27
CA ASP A 3 11.54 4.35 14.83
C ASP A 3 10.68 5.58 14.49
N SER A 4 11.33 6.74 14.43
CA SER A 4 10.67 8.05 14.29
C SER A 4 10.50 8.34 12.80
N ARG A 5 9.79 7.44 12.09
CA ARG A 5 9.43 7.71 10.70
C ARG A 5 8.39 8.80 10.67
N SER A 6 8.61 9.81 9.85
CA SER A 6 7.63 10.87 9.62
C SER A 6 6.41 10.28 8.90
N TYR A 7 5.24 10.86 9.09
CA TYR A 7 4.03 10.41 8.39
C TYR A 7 4.19 10.44 6.86
N GLU A 8 4.98 11.38 6.34
CA GLU A 8 5.40 11.41 4.94
C GLU A 8 6.21 10.16 4.53
N GLU A 9 7.18 9.72 5.34
CA GLU A 9 7.98 8.51 5.05
C GLU A 9 7.13 7.24 5.10
N ILE A 10 6.15 7.19 6.00
CA ILE A 10 5.19 6.08 6.09
C ILE A 10 4.27 6.07 4.86
N LYS A 11 3.81 7.24 4.41
CA LYS A 11 2.99 7.39 3.21
C LYS A 11 3.76 6.99 1.96
N GLU A 12 5.01 7.45 1.80
CA GLU A 12 5.85 7.10 0.65
C GLU A 12 6.12 5.59 0.58
N ASP A 13 6.48 4.96 1.69
CA ASP A 13 6.67 3.50 1.76
C ASP A 13 5.38 2.72 1.43
N ALA A 14 4.23 3.20 1.90
CA ALA A 14 2.93 2.60 1.58
C ALA A 14 2.62 2.71 0.08
N ILE A 15 2.85 3.88 -0.53
CA ILE A 15 2.67 4.13 -1.96
C ILE A 15 3.58 3.22 -2.79
N ASP A 16 4.86 3.09 -2.43
CA ASP A 16 5.80 2.28 -3.19
C ASP A 16 5.48 0.78 -3.10
N LYS A 17 5.05 0.30 -1.93
CA LYS A 17 4.53 -1.07 -1.79
C LYS A 17 3.27 -1.30 -2.60
N GLN A 18 2.38 -0.32 -2.66
CA GLN A 18 1.17 -0.38 -3.47
C GLN A 18 1.50 -0.45 -4.98
N LYS A 19 2.44 0.37 -5.46
CA LYS A 19 2.94 0.29 -6.85
C LYS A 19 3.50 -1.09 -7.17
N HIS A 20 4.30 -1.67 -6.27
CA HIS A 20 4.83 -3.02 -6.46
C HIS A 20 3.71 -4.06 -6.52
N ALA A 21 2.71 -3.99 -5.63
CA ALA A 21 1.57 -4.89 -5.66
C ALA A 21 0.77 -4.78 -6.97
N ILE A 22 0.57 -3.56 -7.49
CA ILE A 22 -0.06 -3.34 -8.79
C ILE A 22 0.76 -3.99 -9.92
N GLN A 23 2.09 -3.88 -9.90
CA GLN A 23 2.96 -4.56 -10.87
C GLN A 23 2.82 -6.09 -10.80
N GLU A 24 2.66 -6.66 -9.60
CA GLU A 24 2.42 -8.09 -9.42
C GLU A 24 1.10 -8.54 -10.07
N LEU A 25 0.04 -7.73 -10.11
CA LEU A 25 -1.23 -8.10 -10.76
C LEU A 25 -1.09 -8.42 -12.24
N PHE A 26 -0.15 -7.77 -12.93
CA PHE A 26 0.11 -7.99 -14.34
C PHE A 26 0.92 -9.27 -14.61
N LYS A 27 1.47 -9.90 -13.58
CA LYS A 27 2.16 -11.18 -13.71
C LYS A 27 1.15 -12.32 -13.83
N ASN A 28 1.64 -13.45 -14.32
CA ASN A 28 0.84 -14.66 -14.47
C ASN A 28 0.70 -15.39 -13.13
N HIS A 29 -0.08 -14.81 -12.22
CA HIS A 29 -0.44 -15.38 -10.93
C HIS A 29 -1.77 -16.15 -10.99
N SER A 30 -1.99 -17.07 -10.04
CA SER A 30 -3.28 -17.73 -9.89
C SER A 30 -4.38 -16.71 -9.55
N PRO A 31 -5.66 -16.99 -9.89
CA PRO A 31 -6.77 -16.10 -9.57
C PRO A 31 -6.84 -15.75 -8.07
N GLU A 32 -6.68 -16.75 -7.19
CA GLU A 32 -6.67 -16.56 -5.74
C GLU A 32 -5.54 -15.63 -5.27
N LEU A 33 -4.36 -15.71 -5.89
CA LEU A 33 -3.24 -14.83 -5.55
C LEU A 33 -3.50 -13.40 -6.05
N LYS A 34 -4.13 -13.24 -7.21
CA LYS A 34 -4.54 -11.93 -7.72
C LYS A 34 -5.57 -11.26 -6.82
N GLU A 35 -6.56 -12.01 -6.31
CA GLU A 35 -7.54 -11.50 -5.34
C GLU A 35 -6.86 -10.98 -4.08
N LYS A 36 -5.92 -11.75 -3.50
CA LYS A 36 -5.15 -11.30 -2.32
C LYS A 36 -4.31 -10.06 -2.61
N ILE A 37 -3.74 -9.95 -3.81
CA ILE A 37 -2.99 -8.75 -4.20
C ILE A 37 -3.93 -7.55 -4.32
N ILE A 38 -5.14 -7.71 -4.88
CA ILE A 38 -6.15 -6.66 -4.96
C ILE A 38 -6.57 -6.21 -3.55
N GLU A 39 -6.90 -7.14 -2.65
CA GLU A 39 -7.21 -6.81 -1.24
C GLU A 39 -6.08 -5.99 -0.61
N SER A 40 -4.85 -6.45 -0.78
CA SER A 40 -3.66 -5.77 -0.25
C SER A 40 -3.44 -4.37 -0.85
N ILE A 41 -3.86 -4.13 -2.09
CA ILE A 41 -3.82 -2.79 -2.71
C ILE A 41 -4.88 -1.88 -2.11
N THR A 42 -6.10 -2.41 -1.89
CA THR A 42 -7.22 -1.67 -1.29
C THR A 42 -6.90 -1.26 0.15
N ASP A 43 -6.42 -2.19 0.98
CA ASP A 43 -6.06 -1.92 2.38
C ASP A 43 -5.02 -0.80 2.49
N ARG A 44 -4.03 -0.78 1.57
CA ARG A 44 -3.01 0.28 1.53
C ARG A 44 -3.57 1.60 1.03
N GLN A 45 -4.51 1.58 0.09
CA GLN A 45 -5.18 2.80 -0.34
C GLN A 45 -5.94 3.44 0.83
N GLU A 46 -6.68 2.65 1.59
CA GLU A 46 -7.40 3.15 2.77
C GLU A 46 -6.45 3.76 3.82
N MET A 47 -5.28 3.14 4.03
CA MET A 47 -4.26 3.69 4.92
C MET A 47 -3.70 5.03 4.41
N ILE A 48 -3.40 5.13 3.12
CA ILE A 48 -2.91 6.37 2.50
C ILE A 48 -3.97 7.47 2.60
N ASP A 49 -5.22 7.15 2.28
CA ASP A 49 -6.35 8.07 2.35
C ASP A 49 -6.60 8.55 3.79
N TYR A 50 -6.44 7.66 4.78
CA TYR A 50 -6.54 8.01 6.19
C TYR A 50 -5.47 9.03 6.60
N ILE A 51 -4.21 8.80 6.21
CA ILE A 51 -3.10 9.72 6.47
C ILE A 51 -3.38 11.09 5.83
N ASP A 52 -3.81 11.10 4.56
CA ASP A 52 -4.09 12.33 3.82
C ASP A 52 -5.26 13.13 4.40
N THR A 53 -6.27 12.45 4.93
CA THR A 53 -7.46 13.11 5.48
C THR A 53 -7.27 13.64 6.90
N HIS A 54 -6.42 12.99 7.71
CA HIS A 54 -6.33 13.28 9.16
C HIS A 54 -5.04 13.97 9.60
N MET A 55 -4.08 14.19 8.69
CA MET A 55 -2.76 14.73 9.03
C MET A 55 -2.40 16.01 8.26
N GLU A 56 -3.39 16.73 7.71
CA GLU A 56 -3.26 18.14 7.25
C GLU A 56 -3.37 19.16 8.39
#